data_AF-A0AAW4W7N2-F1
#
_entry.id   AF-A0AAW4W7N2-F1
#
_cell.length_a   1.000
_cell.length_b   1.000
_cell.length_c   1.000
_cell.angle_alpha   90.00
_cell.angle_beta   90.00
_cell.angle_gamma   90.00
#
_symmetry.space_group_name_H-M   'P 1'
#
loop_
_entity.id
_entity.type
_entity.pdbx_description
1 polymer ?
#
loop_
_entity_poly.entity_id
_entity_poly.type
_entity_poly.pdbx_seq_one_letter_code
_entity_poly.pdbx_strand_id
1 'polypeptide(L)'
;MIQNGKIRKAFKSDFKIVADFFAEKRLGRYNPKEHPEAICHVEAVLNLLRVFTNDKTYVKIEKTVAERVKAGEVITMCTFAEEMTNKGIEIGEAQGIKIGEAREKISVARNLLDLLTDEIIAEKVGLELAAVKELREETK
;
A
#
# COMPACT_ATOMS: atom_id res chain seq x y z
N MET A 1 17.71 -14.18 27.78
CA MET A 1 17.38 -13.70 26.41
C MET A 1 18.48 -13.92 25.34
N ILE A 2 19.68 -14.44 25.67
CA ILE A 2 20.83 -14.48 24.73
C ILE A 2 20.83 -15.70 23.77
N GLN A 3 20.01 -16.73 23.99
CA GLN A 3 20.05 -17.96 23.19
C GLN A 3 19.39 -17.86 21.79
N ASN A 4 18.44 -16.95 21.57
CA ASN A 4 17.62 -16.99 20.34
C ASN A 4 18.35 -16.55 19.06
N GLY A 5 19.39 -15.70 19.16
CA GLY A 5 20.15 -15.27 17.98
C GLY A 5 21.05 -16.36 17.38
N LYS A 6 21.59 -17.24 18.22
CA LYS A 6 22.43 -18.38 17.76
C LYS A 6 21.59 -19.42 17.02
N ILE A 7 20.36 -19.67 17.46
CA ILE A 7 19.44 -20.62 16.83
C ILE A 7 19.01 -20.12 15.44
N ARG A 8 18.69 -18.84 15.29
CA ARG A 8 18.28 -18.31 13.97
C ARG A 8 19.38 -18.41 12.92
N LYS A 9 20.64 -18.19 13.31
CA LYS A 9 21.81 -18.35 12.41
C LYS A 9 22.04 -19.79 11.94
N ALA A 10 21.43 -20.78 12.58
CA ALA A 10 21.55 -22.19 12.17
C ALA A 10 20.63 -22.54 10.99
N PHE A 11 19.56 -21.77 10.75
CA PHE A 11 18.68 -21.98 9.60
C PHE A 11 19.45 -21.75 8.29
N LYS A 12 19.26 -22.66 7.34
CA LYS A 12 19.85 -22.61 5.99
C LYS A 12 18.84 -22.26 4.90
N SER A 13 17.55 -22.29 5.21
CA SER A 13 16.47 -21.94 4.30
C SER A 13 16.09 -20.47 4.39
N ASP A 14 15.26 -20.01 3.45
CA ASP A 14 14.67 -18.66 3.44
C ASP A 14 13.87 -18.34 4.72
N PHE A 15 13.49 -19.36 5.50
CA PHE A 15 12.87 -19.17 6.81
C PHE A 15 13.74 -18.34 7.76
N LYS A 16 15.07 -18.39 7.62
CA LYS A 16 15.99 -17.54 8.39
C LYS A 16 15.63 -16.07 8.22
N ILE A 17 15.46 -15.62 6.98
CA ILE A 17 15.15 -14.23 6.60
C ILE A 17 13.85 -13.78 7.27
N VAL A 18 12.83 -14.65 7.24
CA VAL A 18 11.53 -14.36 7.86
C VAL A 18 11.61 -14.35 9.39
N ALA A 19 12.37 -15.27 9.98
CA ALA A 19 12.58 -15.31 11.42
C ALA A 19 13.33 -14.08 11.92
N ASP A 20 14.35 -13.62 11.19
CA ASP A 20 15.08 -12.39 11.49
C ASP A 20 14.18 -11.16 11.35
N PHE A 21 13.37 -11.08 10.27
CA PHE A 21 12.35 -10.05 10.09
C PHE A 21 11.43 -9.92 11.32
N PHE A 22 10.74 -10.99 11.72
CA PHE A 22 9.82 -10.91 12.86
C PHE A 22 10.52 -10.65 14.19
N ALA A 23 11.71 -11.23 14.40
CA ALA A 23 12.46 -11.06 15.64
C ALA A 23 12.89 -9.61 15.89
N GLU A 24 13.22 -8.88 14.83
CA GLU A 24 13.69 -7.49 14.87
C GLU A 24 12.57 -6.47 14.66
N LYS A 25 11.57 -6.80 13.82
CA LYS A 25 10.44 -5.91 13.53
C LYS A 25 9.64 -5.60 14.78
N ARG A 26 9.40 -6.60 15.64
CA ARG A 26 8.73 -6.41 16.94
C ARG A 26 9.49 -5.49 17.90
N LEU A 27 10.78 -5.26 17.66
CA LEU A 27 11.65 -4.39 18.45
C LEU A 27 11.87 -3.03 17.77
N GLY A 28 11.19 -2.77 16.64
CA GLY A 28 11.26 -1.50 15.92
C GLY A 28 12.61 -1.22 15.24
N ARG A 29 13.48 -2.22 15.08
CA ARG A 29 14.87 -2.03 14.61
C ARG A 29 15.24 -2.82 13.35
N TYR A 30 14.26 -3.47 12.73
CA TYR A 30 14.52 -4.22 11.51
C TYR A 30 14.92 -3.29 10.37
N ASN A 31 16.06 -3.60 9.73
CA ASN A 31 16.59 -2.89 8.58
C ASN A 31 16.85 -3.88 7.44
N PRO A 32 16.09 -3.83 6.33
CA PRO A 32 16.27 -4.76 5.20
C PRO A 32 17.72 -4.80 4.65
N LYS A 33 18.46 -3.68 4.74
CA LYS A 33 19.85 -3.59 4.26
C LYS A 33 20.83 -4.45 5.05
N GLU A 34 20.48 -4.81 6.29
CA GLU A 34 21.29 -5.69 7.14
C GLU A 34 21.04 -7.18 6.85
N HIS A 35 20.09 -7.50 5.97
CA HIS A 35 19.71 -8.86 5.56
C HIS A 35 19.89 -9.03 4.04
N PRO A 36 21.13 -9.09 3.53
CA PRO A 36 21.43 -9.14 2.10
C PRO A 36 21.22 -10.53 1.47
N GLU A 37 20.76 -11.52 2.24
CA GLU A 37 20.55 -12.87 1.75
C GLU A 37 19.54 -12.93 0.61
N ALA A 38 19.91 -13.65 -0.46
CA ALA A 38 19.02 -13.93 -1.57
C ALA A 38 17.87 -14.85 -1.11
N ILE A 39 16.66 -14.52 -1.54
CA ILE A 39 15.45 -15.31 -1.32
C ILE A 39 15.31 -16.30 -2.47
N CYS A 40 15.44 -17.59 -2.18
CA CYS A 40 15.33 -18.65 -3.20
C CYS A 40 13.87 -18.98 -3.53
N HIS A 41 12.99 -19.04 -2.52
CA HIS A 41 11.57 -19.39 -2.66
C HIS A 41 10.70 -18.15 -2.44
N VAL A 42 10.73 -17.22 -3.39
CA VAL A 42 10.03 -15.93 -3.34
C VAL A 42 8.55 -16.07 -2.96
N GLU A 43 7.82 -16.95 -3.66
CA GLU A 43 6.39 -17.16 -3.42
C GLU A 43 6.11 -17.64 -1.99
N ALA A 44 6.93 -18.56 -1.47
CA ALA A 44 6.78 -19.08 -0.11
C ALA A 44 7.01 -17.98 0.94
N VAL A 45 8.03 -17.13 0.74
CA VAL A 45 8.31 -16.01 1.66
C VAL A 45 7.20 -14.96 1.61
N LEU A 46 6.73 -14.57 0.41
CA LEU A 46 5.61 -13.63 0.26
C LEU A 46 4.34 -14.16 0.91
N ASN A 47 4.01 -15.44 0.71
CA ASN A 47 2.87 -16.08 1.34
C ASN A 47 2.98 -16.08 2.87
N LEU A 48 4.18 -16.37 3.40
CA LEU A 48 4.43 -16.36 4.84
C LEU A 48 4.24 -14.96 5.43
N LEU A 49 4.85 -13.95 4.82
CA LEU A 49 4.72 -12.55 5.24
C LEU A 49 3.27 -12.08 5.18
N ARG A 50 2.54 -12.39 4.10
CA ARG A 50 1.11 -12.08 3.95
C ARG A 50 0.28 -12.64 5.11
N VAL A 51 0.42 -13.94 5.42
CA VAL A 51 -0.37 -14.59 6.46
C VAL A 51 -0.07 -14.01 7.83
N PHE A 52 1.20 -13.79 8.15
CA PHE A 52 1.60 -13.32 9.48
C PHE A 52 1.35 -11.82 9.71
N THR A 53 1.42 -10.99 8.68
CA THR A 53 1.16 -9.55 8.77
C THR A 53 -0.31 -9.21 8.55
N ASN A 54 -1.09 -10.11 7.95
CA ASN A 54 -2.41 -9.85 7.39
C ASN A 54 -2.43 -8.67 6.39
N ASP A 55 -1.27 -8.38 5.77
CA ASP A 55 -1.14 -7.32 4.77
C ASP A 55 -1.34 -7.89 3.36
N LYS A 56 -2.44 -7.48 2.72
CA LYS A 56 -2.79 -7.90 1.36
C LYS A 56 -1.88 -7.30 0.29
N THR A 57 -1.06 -6.30 0.63
CA THR A 57 -0.13 -5.66 -0.30
C THR A 57 0.96 -6.62 -0.78
N TYR A 58 1.30 -7.64 0.01
CA TYR A 58 2.21 -8.71 -0.43
C TYR A 58 1.71 -9.47 -1.67
N VAL A 59 0.39 -9.62 -1.84
CA VAL A 59 -0.20 -10.22 -3.06
C VAL A 59 -0.05 -9.28 -4.26
N LYS A 60 -0.12 -7.97 -4.02
CA LYS A 60 -0.06 -6.95 -5.09
C LYS A 60 1.32 -6.85 -5.73
N ILE A 61 2.38 -7.24 -5.02
CA ILE A 61 3.76 -7.20 -5.53
C ILE A 61 4.24 -8.53 -6.11
N GLU A 62 3.51 -9.63 -5.88
CA GLU A 62 3.92 -10.98 -6.25
C GLU A 62 4.26 -11.11 -7.74
N LYS A 63 3.40 -10.56 -8.61
CA LYS A 63 3.62 -10.57 -10.05
C LYS A 63 4.90 -9.83 -10.44
N THR A 64 5.08 -8.60 -9.94
CA THR A 64 6.25 -7.77 -10.25
C THR A 64 7.54 -8.44 -9.80
N VAL A 65 7.55 -8.98 -8.58
CA VAL A 65 8.72 -9.71 -8.07
C VAL A 65 8.99 -10.97 -8.90
N ALA A 66 7.96 -11.73 -9.30
CA ALA A 66 8.13 -12.90 -10.15
C ALA A 66 8.70 -12.56 -11.54
N GLU A 67 8.35 -11.39 -12.09
CA GLU A 67 8.95 -10.89 -13.34
C GLU A 67 10.43 -10.55 -13.16
N ARG A 68 10.81 -9.93 -12.03
CA ARG A 68 12.23 -9.66 -11.68
C ARG A 68 13.03 -10.96 -11.52
N VAL A 69 12.44 -12.00 -10.91
CA VAL A 69 13.05 -13.34 -10.86
C VAL A 69 13.30 -13.89 -12.26
N LYS A 70 12.32 -13.79 -13.16
CA LYS A 70 12.46 -14.24 -14.56
C LYS A 70 13.52 -13.45 -15.33
N ALA A 71 13.71 -12.19 -14.99
CA ALA A 71 14.77 -11.34 -15.53
C ALA A 71 16.17 -11.65 -14.96
N GLY A 72 16.28 -12.60 -14.02
CA GLY A 72 17.54 -13.01 -13.41
C GLY A 72 18.01 -12.09 -12.26
N GLU A 73 17.12 -11.25 -11.73
CA GLU A 73 17.46 -10.40 -10.59
C GLU A 73 17.55 -11.21 -9.29
N VAL A 74 18.50 -10.81 -8.43
CA VAL A 74 18.61 -11.35 -7.07
C VAL A 74 17.57 -10.67 -6.18
N ILE A 75 16.62 -11.46 -5.70
CA ILE A 75 15.54 -11.00 -4.82
C ILE A 75 15.98 -11.05 -3.37
N THR A 76 15.77 -9.97 -2.63
CA THR A 76 16.10 -9.83 -1.20
C THR A 76 14.95 -9.16 -0.45
N MET A 77 15.07 -9.01 0.88
CA MET A 77 14.10 -8.22 1.64
C MET A 77 14.09 -6.73 1.25
N CYS A 78 15.21 -6.19 0.74
CA CYS A 78 15.22 -4.84 0.15
C CYS A 78 14.33 -4.76 -1.08
N THR A 79 14.36 -5.78 -1.96
CA THR A 79 13.48 -5.87 -3.12
C THR A 79 12.01 -5.83 -2.70
N PHE A 80 11.63 -6.59 -1.66
CA PHE A 80 10.25 -6.56 -1.15
C PHE A 80 9.89 -5.19 -0.58
N ALA A 81 10.79 -4.56 0.18
CA ALA A 81 10.55 -3.23 0.73
C ALA A 81 10.36 -2.16 -0.37
N GLU A 82 11.16 -2.23 -1.43
CA GLU A 82 11.05 -1.38 -2.62
C GLU A 82 9.68 -1.55 -3.29
N GLU A 83 9.29 -2.77 -3.65
CA GLU A 83 8.00 -3.01 -4.32
C GLU A 83 6.80 -2.64 -3.46
N MET A 84 6.86 -2.91 -2.15
CA MET A 84 5.81 -2.49 -1.21
C MET A 84 5.70 -0.96 -1.15
N THR A 85 6.83 -0.26 -1.20
CA THR A 85 6.87 1.22 -1.21
C THR A 85 6.28 1.76 -2.51
N ASN A 86 6.72 1.24 -3.65
CA ASN A 86 6.21 1.63 -4.96
C ASN A 86 4.70 1.40 -5.07
N LYS A 87 4.22 0.23 -4.60
CA LYS A 87 2.78 -0.07 -4.56
C LYS A 87 2.01 0.86 -3.64
N GLY A 88 2.60 1.24 -2.51
CA GLY A 88 2.03 2.22 -1.59
C GLY A 88 1.85 3.59 -2.24
N ILE A 89 2.87 4.07 -2.96
CA ILE A 89 2.84 5.33 -3.72
C ILE A 89 1.74 5.28 -4.78
N GLU A 90 1.70 4.24 -5.60
CA GLU A 90 0.68 4.07 -6.65
C GLU A 90 -0.75 4.10 -6.10
N ILE A 91 -1.00 3.40 -4.98
CA ILE A 91 -2.31 3.43 -4.31
C ILE A 91 -2.61 4.83 -3.77
N GLY A 92 -1.62 5.48 -3.16
CA GLY A 92 -1.76 6.82 -2.61
C GLY A 92 -2.09 7.86 -3.67
N GLU A 93 -1.40 7.85 -4.81
CA GLU A 93 -1.67 8.73 -5.94
C GLU A 93 -3.07 8.52 -6.50
N ALA A 94 -3.48 7.27 -6.72
CA ALA A 94 -4.81 6.95 -7.23
C ALA A 94 -5.93 7.39 -6.26
N GLN A 95 -5.71 7.26 -4.95
CA GLN A 95 -6.64 7.76 -3.93
C GLN A 95 -6.64 9.29 -3.88
N GLY A 96 -5.46 9.91 -3.96
CA GLY A 96 -5.30 11.36 -3.97
C GLY A 96 -6.03 12.02 -5.12
N ILE A 97 -5.93 11.48 -6.33
CA ILE A 97 -6.66 11.97 -7.51
C ILE A 97 -8.17 11.90 -7.29
N LYS A 98 -8.69 10.73 -6.87
CA LYS A 98 -10.13 10.56 -6.62
C LYS A 98 -10.69 11.52 -5.56
N ILE A 99 -9.94 11.70 -4.47
CA ILE A 99 -10.30 12.65 -3.41
C ILE A 99 -10.25 14.09 -3.94
N GLY A 100 -9.23 14.41 -4.74
CA GLY A 100 -9.08 15.71 -5.39
C GLY A 100 -10.25 16.04 -6.30
N GLU A 101 -10.60 15.15 -7.23
CA GLU A 101 -11.75 15.30 -8.15
C GLU A 101 -13.06 15.47 -7.38
N ALA A 102 -13.29 14.68 -6.32
CA ALA A 102 -14.48 14.81 -5.49
C ALA A 102 -14.56 16.17 -4.78
N ARG A 103 -13.44 16.65 -4.23
CA ARG A 103 -13.35 17.97 -3.60
C ARG A 103 -13.56 19.10 -4.60
N GLU A 104 -12.99 18.97 -5.80
CA GLU A 104 -13.15 19.94 -6.87
C GLU A 104 -14.63 20.06 -7.27
N LYS A 105 -15.32 18.93 -7.47
CA LYS A 105 -16.77 18.94 -7.74
C LYS A 105 -17.56 19.68 -6.67
N ILE A 106 -17.28 19.43 -5.39
CA ILE A 106 -17.95 20.15 -4.28
C ILE A 106 -17.65 21.65 -4.34
N SER A 107 -16.40 22.03 -4.60
CA SER A 107 -15.99 23.44 -4.73
C SER A 107 -16.72 24.14 -5.88
N VAL A 108 -16.77 23.52 -7.05
CA VAL A 108 -17.48 24.04 -8.23
C VAL A 108 -18.98 24.16 -7.93
N ALA A 109 -19.59 23.15 -7.32
CA ALA A 109 -21.01 23.17 -6.95
C ALA A 109 -21.33 24.34 -6.02
N ARG A 110 -20.52 24.58 -4.98
CA ARG A 110 -20.69 25.72 -4.05
C ARG A 110 -20.68 27.05 -4.77
N ASN A 111 -19.76 27.26 -5.71
CA ASN A 111 -19.66 28.50 -6.47
C ASN A 111 -20.86 28.74 -7.41
N LEU A 112 -21.63 27.69 -7.72
CA LEU A 112 -22.79 27.77 -8.62
C LEU A 112 -24.12 27.88 -7.87
N LEU A 113 -24.14 27.72 -6.54
CA LEU A 113 -25.38 27.71 -5.75
C LEU A 113 -26.23 28.98 -5.95
N ASP A 114 -25.60 30.14 -6.05
CA ASP A 114 -26.30 31.42 -6.22
C ASP A 114 -26.75 31.70 -7.67
N LEU A 115 -26.29 30.88 -8.62
CA LEU A 115 -26.50 31.10 -10.05
C LEU A 115 -27.47 30.09 -10.66
N LEU A 116 -27.52 28.87 -10.14
CA LEU A 116 -28.20 27.73 -10.77
C LEU A 116 -29.05 26.95 -9.76
N THR A 117 -30.06 26.22 -10.28
CA THR A 117 -30.87 25.30 -9.46
C THR A 117 -30.11 24.02 -9.14
N ASP A 118 -30.56 23.32 -8.11
CA ASP A 118 -29.91 22.11 -7.61
C ASP A 118 -29.84 21.02 -8.69
N GLU A 119 -30.88 20.92 -9.52
CA GLU A 119 -30.95 19.97 -10.63
C GLU A 119 -29.88 20.24 -11.69
N ILE A 120 -29.68 21.51 -12.07
CA ILE A 120 -28.68 21.89 -13.07
C ILE A 120 -27.26 21.67 -12.52
N ILE A 121 -27.02 22.03 -11.26
CA ILE A 121 -25.70 21.83 -10.63
C ILE A 121 -25.38 20.34 -10.53
N ALA A 122 -26.32 19.52 -10.08
CA ALA A 122 -26.14 18.08 -9.98
C ALA A 122 -25.80 17.46 -11.35
N GLU A 123 -26.54 17.83 -12.40
CA GLU A 123 -26.30 17.35 -13.77
C GLU A 123 -24.93 17.79 -14.30
N LYS A 124 -24.59 19.09 -14.19
CA LYS A 124 -23.39 19.65 -14.84
C LYS A 124 -22.09 19.33 -14.10
N VAL A 125 -22.13 19.25 -12.77
CA VAL A 125 -20.95 18.90 -11.95
C VAL A 125 -20.81 17.37 -11.81
N GLY A 126 -21.88 16.62 -12.08
CA GLY A 126 -21.91 15.18 -11.88
C GLY A 126 -21.83 14.82 -10.40
N LEU A 127 -22.67 15.46 -9.60
CA LEU A 127 -22.91 15.17 -8.18
C LEU A 127 -24.31 14.59 -8.00
N GLU A 128 -24.53 13.87 -6.90
CA GLU A 128 -25.89 13.48 -6.52
C GLU A 128 -26.70 14.72 -6.13
N LEU A 129 -27.98 14.76 -6.54
CA LEU A 129 -28.88 15.86 -6.20
C LEU A 129 -29.00 16.07 -4.67
N ALA A 130 -28.96 14.98 -3.90
CA ALA A 130 -28.98 15.04 -2.44
C ALA A 130 -27.78 15.81 -1.87
N ALA A 131 -26.57 15.59 -2.41
CA ALA A 131 -25.36 16.29 -1.99
C ALA A 131 -25.44 17.80 -2.31
N VAL A 132 -26.00 18.18 -3.48
CA VAL A 132 -26.18 19.59 -3.83
C VAL A 132 -27.16 20.29 -2.88
N LYS A 133 -28.28 19.61 -2.55
CA LYS A 133 -29.25 20.12 -1.57
C LYS A 133 -28.63 20.32 -0.20
N GLU A 134 -27.81 19.37 0.26
CA GLU A 134 -27.06 19.49 1.51
C GLU A 134 -26.13 20.72 1.50
N LEU A 135 -25.35 20.92 0.43
CA LEU A 135 -24.49 22.10 0.27
C LEU A 135 -25.27 23.42 0.33
N ARG A 136 -26.50 23.45 -0.21
CA ARG A 136 -27.34 24.65 -0.15
C ARG A 136 -27.86 24.94 1.25
N GLU A 137 -28.27 23.91 1.99
CA GLU A 137 -28.68 24.08 3.39
C GLU A 137 -27.50 24.54 4.27
N GLU A 138 -26.27 24.10 4.00
CA GLU A 138 -25.05 24.58 4.70
C GLU A 138 -24.78 26.09 4.53
N THR A 139 -25.33 26.70 3.48
CA THR A 139 -25.07 28.11 3.11
C THR A 139 -26.15 29.07 3.62
N LYS A 140 -27.21 28.56 4.26
CA LYS A 140 -28.29 29.35 4.89
C LYS A 140 -27.94 29.72 6.34
#